data_AF-A0A1A8ZHZ3-F1
#
_entry.id   AF-A0A1A8ZHZ3-F1
#
_cell.length_a   1.000
_cell.length_b   1.000
_cell.length_c   1.000
_cell.angle_alpha   90.00
_cell.angle_beta   90.00
_cell.angle_gamma   90.00
#
_symmetry.space_group_name_H-M   'P 1'
#
loop_
_entity.id
_entity.type
_entity.pdbx_description
1 polymer ?
#
loop_
_entity_poly.entity_id
_entity_poly.type
_entity_poly.pdbx_seq_one_letter_code
_entity_poly.pdbx_strand_id
1 'polypeptide(L)'
;MNAPDLLDLLWQGLGETAYMVGVATLLSGAGGLLIGVLLVLTDRGGLLAAPPLNTLLGLIVNIGRSLPFMEELLHSPEVKTFIEDKYKGSVLPAF
;
A
#
# COMPACT_ATOMS: atom_id res chain seq x y z
N MET A 1 -18.55 17.84 24.69
CA MET A 1 -18.52 17.64 23.22
C MET A 1 -19.91 17.21 22.84
N ASN A 2 -20.61 18.03 22.07
CA ASN A 2 -22.03 17.84 21.85
C ASN A 2 -22.21 17.01 20.57
N ALA A 3 -23.32 16.28 20.44
CA ALA A 3 -23.60 15.47 19.25
C ALA A 3 -23.41 16.19 17.88
N PRO A 4 -23.78 17.48 17.70
CA PRO A 4 -23.50 18.20 16.46
C PRO A 4 -22.00 18.41 16.18
N ASP A 5 -21.20 18.70 17.20
CA ASP A 5 -19.74 18.91 17.04
C ASP A 5 -19.03 17.64 16.56
N LEU A 6 -19.53 16.46 16.95
CA LEU A 6 -19.01 15.17 16.50
C LEU A 6 -19.33 14.90 15.03
N LEU A 7 -20.53 15.27 14.57
CA LEU A 7 -20.93 15.09 13.17
C LEU A 7 -20.08 15.95 12.24
N ASP A 8 -19.77 17.18 12.63
CA ASP A 8 -18.94 18.08 11.84
C ASP A 8 -17.51 17.52 11.66
N LEU A 9 -16.92 16.97 12.72
CA LEU A 9 -15.59 16.34 12.66
C LEU A 9 -15.57 15.08 11.81
N LEU A 10 -16.62 14.25 11.88
CA LEU A 10 -16.73 13.06 11.04
C LEU A 10 -16.87 13.43 9.57
N TRP A 11 -17.64 14.47 9.27
CA TRP A 11 -17.80 14.96 7.90
C TRP A 11 -16.48 15.51 7.34
N GLN A 12 -15.75 16.28 8.14
CA GLN A 12 -14.43 16.76 7.78
C GLN A 12 -13.45 15.61 7.52
N GLY A 13 -13.38 14.64 8.44
CA GLY A 13 -12.48 13.49 8.31
C GLY A 13 -12.84 12.59 7.11
N LEU A 14 -14.13 12.46 6.78
CA LEU A 14 -14.58 11.78 5.56
C LEU A 14 -14.07 12.49 4.31
N GLY A 15 -14.17 13.83 4.27
CA GLY A 15 -13.66 14.62 3.15
C GLY A 15 -12.15 14.48 2.97
N GLU A 16 -11.40 14.52 4.05
CA GLU A 16 -9.94 14.33 4.04
C GLU A 16 -9.56 12.93 3.55
N THR A 17 -10.26 11.89 4.04
CA THR A 17 -10.02 10.50 3.61
C THR A 17 -10.35 10.31 2.13
N ALA A 18 -11.50 10.84 1.68
CA ALA A 18 -11.92 10.76 0.29
C ALA A 18 -10.92 11.47 -0.63
N TYR A 19 -10.38 12.62 -0.20
CA TYR A 19 -9.35 13.34 -0.95
C TYR A 19 -8.06 12.51 -1.07
N MET A 20 -7.55 11.96 0.04
CA MET A 20 -6.34 11.14 0.04
C MET A 20 -6.49 9.91 -0.85
N VAL A 21 -7.58 9.15 -0.67
CA VAL A 21 -7.85 7.94 -1.46
C VAL A 21 -8.05 8.29 -2.92
N GLY A 22 -8.78 9.38 -3.22
CA GLY A 22 -9.03 9.82 -4.59
C GLY A 22 -7.73 10.15 -5.33
N VAL A 23 -6.87 10.98 -4.74
CA VAL A 23 -5.57 11.34 -5.34
C VAL A 23 -4.67 10.11 -5.48
N ALA A 24 -4.58 9.27 -4.44
CA ALA A 24 -3.78 8.04 -4.49
C ALA A 24 -4.27 7.08 -5.59
N THR A 25 -5.58 6.93 -5.73
CA THR A 25 -6.20 6.08 -6.75
C THR A 25 -5.96 6.61 -8.16
N LEU A 26 -6.05 7.92 -8.37
CA LEU A 26 -5.80 8.53 -9.67
C LEU A 26 -4.33 8.36 -10.09
N LEU A 27 -3.40 8.68 -9.20
CA LEU A 27 -1.97 8.57 -9.50
C LEU A 27 -1.53 7.11 -9.69
N SER A 28 -1.97 6.22 -8.79
CA SER A 28 -1.65 4.79 -8.86
C SER A 28 -2.33 4.12 -10.05
N GLY A 29 -3.57 4.51 -10.35
CA GLY A 29 -4.31 4.02 -11.51
C GLY A 29 -3.65 4.42 -12.82
N ALA A 30 -3.31 5.70 -12.98
CA ALA A 30 -2.64 6.20 -14.19
C ALA A 30 -1.24 5.59 -14.34
N GLY A 31 -0.40 5.64 -13.31
CA GLY A 31 0.95 5.08 -13.33
C GLY A 31 0.95 3.55 -13.50
N GLY A 32 0.08 2.86 -12.78
CA GLY A 32 -0.09 1.41 -12.86
C GLY A 32 -0.59 0.95 -14.23
N LEU A 33 -1.53 1.68 -14.83
CA LEU A 33 -1.97 1.42 -16.21
C LEU A 33 -0.83 1.60 -17.20
N LEU A 34 -0.07 2.68 -17.12
CA LEU A 34 1.05 2.92 -18.04
C LEU A 34 2.11 1.82 -17.95
N ILE A 35 2.52 1.44 -16.73
CA ILE A 35 3.49 0.37 -16.51
C ILE A 35 2.91 -0.99 -16.97
N GLY A 36 1.64 -1.26 -16.68
CA GLY A 36 0.96 -2.49 -17.08
C GLY A 36 0.88 -2.64 -18.60
N VAL A 37 0.54 -1.56 -19.32
CA VAL A 37 0.53 -1.54 -20.79
C VAL A 37 1.95 -1.76 -21.34
N LEU A 38 2.97 -1.10 -20.80
CA LEU A 38 4.35 -1.30 -21.22
C LEU A 38 4.82 -2.74 -21.03
N LEU A 39 4.43 -3.38 -19.92
CA LEU A 39 4.71 -4.80 -19.69
C LEU A 39 4.11 -5.68 -20.79
N VAL A 40 2.84 -5.47 -21.13
CA VAL A 40 2.16 -6.24 -22.20
C VAL A 40 2.81 -5.99 -23.56
N LEU A 41 3.17 -4.73 -23.87
CA LEU A 41 3.80 -4.39 -25.16
C LEU A 41 5.21 -4.96 -25.30
N THR A 42 5.96 -5.09 -24.21
CA THR A 42 7.37 -5.55 -24.20
C THR A 42 7.52 -7.06 -24.05
N ASP A 43 6.43 -7.80 -23.88
CA ASP A 43 6.44 -9.26 -23.72
C ASP A 43 6.97 -10.00 -24.97
N ARG A 44 7.35 -11.28 -24.82
CA ARG A 44 7.97 -12.13 -25.86
C ARG A 44 7.09 -12.35 -27.12
N GLY A 45 5.82 -11.94 -27.09
CA GLY A 45 4.91 -11.88 -28.24
C GLY A 45 4.23 -10.52 -28.41
N GLY A 46 4.70 -9.49 -27.70
CA GLY A 46 4.17 -8.13 -27.72
C GLY A 46 4.72 -7.27 -28.86
N LEU A 47 4.10 -6.11 -29.08
CA LEU A 47 4.40 -5.22 -30.22
C LEU A 47 5.85 -4.70 -30.26
N LEU A 48 6.49 -4.54 -29.09
CA LEU A 48 7.86 -4.03 -28.95
C LEU A 48 8.88 -5.14 -28.66
N ALA A 49 8.43 -6.37 -28.37
CA ALA A 49 9.25 -7.58 -28.16
C ALA A 49 10.61 -7.33 -27.50
N ALA A 50 10.61 -6.83 -26.25
CA ALA A 50 11.82 -6.49 -25.50
C ALA A 50 11.90 -7.27 -24.17
N PRO A 51 12.27 -8.58 -24.21
CA PRO A 51 12.25 -9.46 -23.03
C PRO A 51 13.08 -8.97 -21.83
N PRO A 52 14.27 -8.34 -22.00
CA PRO A 52 15.02 -7.79 -20.87
C PRO A 52 14.29 -6.65 -20.16
N LEU A 53 13.64 -5.77 -20.93
CA LEU A 53 12.89 -4.64 -20.41
C LEU A 53 11.64 -5.12 -19.66
N ASN A 54 10.93 -6.09 -20.23
CA ASN A 54 9.78 -6.74 -19.58
C ASN A 54 10.18 -7.39 -18.25
N THR A 55 11.33 -8.08 -18.21
CA THR A 55 11.83 -8.73 -16.98
C THR A 55 12.16 -7.70 -15.89
N LEU A 56 12.82 -6.59 -16.25
CA LEU A 56 13.16 -5.52 -15.30
C LEU A 56 11.90 -4.82 -14.76
N LEU A 57 10.95 -4.46 -15.64
CA LEU A 57 9.68 -3.87 -15.26
C LEU A 57 8.87 -4.82 -14.36
N GLY A 58 8.87 -6.11 -14.68
CA GLY A 58 8.18 -7.13 -13.90
C GLY A 58 8.77 -7.29 -12.50
N LEU A 59 10.10 -7.19 -12.38
CA LEU A 59 10.78 -7.19 -11.09
C LEU A 59 10.40 -5.97 -10.24
N ILE A 60 10.40 -4.77 -10.82
CA ILE A 60 9.99 -3.53 -10.13
C ILE A 60 8.53 -3.63 -9.63
N VAL A 61 7.62 -4.09 -10.50
CA VAL A 61 6.20 -4.28 -10.14
C VAL A 61 6.04 -5.34 -9.07
N ASN A 62 6.76 -6.45 -9.15
CA ASN A 62 6.69 -7.50 -8.14
C ASN A 62 7.15 -7.02 -6.77
N ILE A 63 8.25 -6.27 -6.69
CA ILE A 63 8.70 -5.66 -5.44
C ILE A 63 7.65 -4.69 -4.89
N GLY A 64 7.09 -3.82 -5.74
CA GLY A 64 6.03 -2.90 -5.33
C GLY A 64 4.76 -3.60 -4.84
N ARG A 65 4.41 -4.77 -5.39
CA ARG A 65 3.29 -5.60 -4.94
C ARG A 65 3.59 -6.39 -3.66
N SER A 66 4.86 -6.69 -3.39
CA SER A 66 5.31 -7.47 -2.24
C SER A 66 5.80 -6.64 -1.07
N LEU A 67 5.49 -5.34 -1.03
CA LEU A 67 5.68 -4.50 0.15
C LEU A 67 4.32 -4.24 0.81
N PRO A 68 3.77 -5.18 1.60
CA PRO A 68 2.61 -4.88 2.42
C PRO A 68 3.05 -3.89 3.50
N PHE A 69 2.45 -2.70 3.49
CA PHE A 69 2.67 -1.67 4.52
C PHE A 69 2.48 -2.21 5.95
N MET A 70 1.69 -3.29 6.10
CA MET A 70 1.42 -3.98 7.36
C MET A 70 2.61 -4.84 7.86
N GLU A 71 3.37 -5.47 6.97
CA GLU A 71 4.51 -6.32 7.35
C GLU A 71 5.74 -5.51 7.76
N GLU A 72 5.95 -4.36 7.11
CA GLU A 72 6.96 -3.37 7.53
C GLU A 72 6.64 -2.81 8.92
N LEU A 73 5.37 -2.47 9.17
CA LEU A 73 4.91 -1.97 10.46
C LEU A 73 5.08 -3.01 11.59
N LEU A 74 4.84 -4.30 11.32
CA LEU A 74 5.07 -5.37 12.30
C LEU A 74 6.57 -5.62 12.56
N HIS A 75 7.43 -5.38 11.56
CA HIS A 75 8.88 -5.53 11.71
C HIS A 75 9.55 -4.34 12.40
N SER A 76 8.88 -3.18 12.51
CA SER A 76 9.41 -2.02 13.24
C SER A 76 9.81 -2.41 14.68
N PRO A 77 11.03 -2.07 15.12
CA PRO A 77 11.47 -2.33 16.48
C PRO A 77 10.56 -1.68 17.53
N GLU A 78 9.93 -0.55 17.20
CA GLU A 78 9.07 0.21 18.13
C GLU A 78 7.78 -0.55 18.47
N VAL A 79 7.18 -1.21 17.48
CA VAL A 79 5.94 -1.98 17.65
C VAL A 79 6.20 -3.22 18.49
N LYS A 80 7.35 -3.87 18.31
CA LYS A 80 7.76 -5.04 19.12
C LYS A 80 7.92 -4.67 20.59
N THR A 81 8.60 -3.56 20.88
CA THR A 81 8.79 -3.09 22.26
C THR A 81 7.48 -2.67 22.90
N PHE A 82 6.56 -2.05 22.15
CA PHE A 82 5.22 -1.69 22.65
C PHE A 82 4.36 -2.92 22.98
N ILE A 83 4.40 -3.96 22.14
CA ILE A 83 3.70 -5.22 22.40
C ILE A 83 4.30 -5.93 23.63
N GLU A 84 5.62 -6.03 23.71
CA GLU A 84 6.29 -6.66 24.87
C GLU A 84 6.04 -5.92 26.18
N ASP A 85 6.02 -4.58 26.17
CA ASP A 85 5.72 -3.78 27.35
C ASP A 85 4.26 -3.93 27.80
N LYS A 86 3.32 -3.98 26.84
CA LYS A 86 1.88 -4.06 27.12
C LYS A 86 1.40 -5.46 27.52
N TYR A 87 2.06 -6.53 27.07
CA TYR A 87 1.66 -7.92 27.32
C TYR A 87 2.59 -8.67 28.28
N LYS A 88 3.49 -7.96 28.97
CA LYS A 88 4.43 -8.51 29.94
C LYS A 88 3.72 -9.34 31.03
N GLY A 89 3.86 -10.68 30.97
CA GLY A 89 3.24 -11.63 31.90
C GLY A 89 2.00 -12.37 31.38
N SER A 90 1.49 -12.00 30.20
CA SER A 90 0.50 -12.78 29.46
C SER A 90 1.25 -13.71 28.50
N VAL A 91 0.87 -14.99 28.46
CA VAL A 91 1.40 -15.94 27.47
C VAL A 91 1.15 -15.33 26.09
N LEU A 92 2.21 -14.98 25.36
CA LEU A 92 2.09 -14.50 23.98
C LEU A 92 1.26 -15.54 23.21
N PRO A 93 0.14 -15.17 22.56
CA PRO A 93 -0.49 -16.08 21.63
C PRO A 93 0.55 -16.36 20.55
N ALA A 94 0.87 -17.65 20.37
CA ALA A 94 1.73 -18.10 19.30
C ALA A 94 1.10 -17.65 17.98
N PHE A 95 1.65 -16.59 17.40
CA PHE A 95 1.50 -16.28 15.98
C PHE A 95 2.52 -17.11 15.22
#